data_AF-A0A920IEH9-F1
#
_entry.id   AF-A0A920IEH9-F1
#
_cell.length_a   1.000
_cell.length_b   1.000
_cell.length_c   1.000
_cell.angle_alpha   90.00
_cell.angle_beta   90.00
_cell.angle_gamma   90.00
#
_symmetry.space_group_name_H-M   'P 1'
#
loop_
_entity.id
_entity.type
_entity.pdbx_description
1 polymer ?
#
loop_
_entity_poly.entity_id
_entity_poly.type
_entity_poly.pdbx_seq_one_letter_code
_entity_poly.pdbx_strand_id
1 'polypeptide(L)'
;MITKKYLFVIFFSFFCTNLFSEEAPKKIIILEENLELEKVDVEQSEKKSESENEANLEEVISDTENEENKNLIVIDDIPKEFNDWYGILPSEEGGLGWLMWGNTNSFLAKNLLERTNFSTQSPTLFKLTSKILMSRAQKPKEKNLEGINGSLNDGSELKYLKAKIRILSDIGDTANINKLIDNIPLEIKDDNFYNLIFNLRISDKDIPYICNELQKKKFDVKEDIEKRKTLIACIIAKRKYSQAQLALDLLENDSVESLSFIKTVRKFLEEPSA
;
A
#
# COMPACT_ATOMS: atom_id res chain seq x y z
N MET A 1 47.61 -25.25 -11.59
CA MET A 1 47.71 -26.04 -10.34
C MET A 1 46.64 -25.52 -9.39
N ILE A 2 45.45 -26.12 -9.49
CA ILE A 2 44.19 -25.65 -8.90
C ILE A 2 44.13 -26.17 -7.47
N THR A 3 44.21 -25.26 -6.50
CA THR A 3 44.30 -25.60 -5.08
C THR A 3 42.91 -25.86 -4.49
N LYS A 4 42.83 -27.03 -3.84
CA LYS A 4 41.68 -27.65 -3.19
C LYS A 4 41.05 -26.79 -2.08
N LYS A 5 40.27 -25.76 -2.45
CA LYS A 5 39.38 -25.05 -1.49
C LYS A 5 37.93 -24.87 -1.96
N TYR A 6 37.59 -25.31 -3.17
CA TYR A 6 36.23 -25.22 -3.72
C TYR A 6 35.46 -26.55 -3.80
N LEU A 7 35.99 -27.62 -3.18
CA LEU A 7 35.37 -28.95 -3.26
C LEU A 7 34.45 -29.30 -2.07
N PHE A 8 34.23 -28.36 -1.12
CA PHE A 8 33.42 -28.61 0.08
C PHE A 8 32.08 -27.86 0.12
N VAL A 9 31.76 -27.04 -0.89
CA VAL A 9 30.50 -26.27 -0.95
C VAL A 9 29.49 -26.87 -1.96
N ILE A 10 29.94 -27.76 -2.86
CA ILE A 10 29.07 -28.42 -3.85
C ILE A 10 28.46 -29.74 -3.30
N PHE A 11 28.90 -30.21 -2.13
CA PHE A 11 28.39 -31.44 -1.52
C PHE A 11 27.30 -31.23 -0.46
N PHE A 12 26.95 -29.98 -0.13
CA PHE A 12 25.88 -29.66 0.84
C PHE A 12 24.55 -29.23 0.20
N SER A 13 24.46 -29.19 -1.13
CA SER A 13 23.24 -28.85 -1.87
C SER A 13 22.44 -30.08 -2.35
N PHE A 14 22.70 -31.28 -1.82
CA PHE A 14 22.06 -32.52 -2.27
C PHE A 14 21.32 -33.33 -1.18
N PHE A 15 21.13 -32.78 0.03
CA PHE A 15 20.51 -33.51 1.15
C PHE A 15 19.24 -32.88 1.76
N CYS A 16 18.62 -31.87 1.13
CA CYS A 16 17.34 -31.32 1.61
C CYS A 16 16.21 -31.34 0.56
N THR A 17 16.31 -32.14 -0.50
CA THR A 17 15.19 -32.43 -1.40
C THR A 17 14.77 -33.88 -1.22
N ASN A 18 14.01 -34.15 -0.16
CA ASN A 18 13.07 -35.28 -0.02
C ASN A 18 12.42 -35.23 1.38
N LEU A 19 11.53 -34.27 1.57
CA LEU A 19 10.45 -34.34 2.55
C LEU A 19 9.15 -33.93 1.85
N PHE A 20 8.77 -34.72 0.84
CA PHE A 20 7.36 -34.86 0.48
C PHE A 20 6.75 -35.79 1.53
N SER A 21 5.98 -35.23 2.46
CA SER A 21 4.95 -35.98 3.16
C SER A 21 3.63 -35.63 2.51
N GLU A 22 3.16 -36.59 1.73
CA GLU A 22 1.80 -36.67 1.22
C GLU A 22 0.88 -36.91 2.41
N GLU A 23 0.00 -35.96 2.74
CA GLU A 23 -1.09 -36.19 3.68
C GLU A 23 -2.43 -35.80 3.02
N ALA A 24 -3.32 -36.79 2.99
CA ALA A 24 -4.58 -36.84 2.25
C ALA A 24 -5.61 -35.79 2.71
N PRO A 25 -6.60 -35.43 1.86
CA PRO A 25 -7.53 -34.34 2.13
C PRO A 25 -8.54 -34.76 3.20
N LYS A 26 -8.70 -33.96 4.25
CA LYS A 26 -9.76 -34.15 5.25
C LYS A 26 -10.85 -33.09 5.09
N LYS A 27 -11.99 -33.58 4.61
CA LYS A 27 -13.37 -33.08 4.75
C LYS A 27 -13.72 -31.75 4.07
N ILE A 28 -14.20 -31.89 2.84
CA ILE A 28 -15.22 -31.03 2.24
C ILE A 28 -16.44 -31.07 3.18
N ILE A 29 -16.84 -29.91 3.72
CA ILE A 29 -18.17 -29.74 4.30
C ILE A 29 -19.12 -29.61 3.10
N ILE A 30 -19.88 -30.67 2.87
CA ILE A 30 -21.04 -30.65 1.99
C ILE A 30 -22.10 -29.83 2.72
N LEU A 31 -22.42 -28.63 2.21
CA LEU A 31 -23.66 -27.95 2.54
C LEU A 31 -24.78 -28.74 1.87
N GLU A 32 -25.30 -29.71 2.62
CA GLU A 32 -26.48 -30.46 2.22
C GLU A 32 -27.70 -29.54 2.34
N GLU A 33 -28.38 -29.42 1.22
CA GLU A 33 -29.55 -28.61 0.95
C GLU A 33 -30.73 -29.15 1.76
N ASN A 34 -30.87 -28.73 3.02
CA ASN A 34 -32.07 -28.94 3.83
C ASN A 34 -32.69 -27.59 4.20
N LEU A 35 -33.22 -26.91 3.19
CA LEU A 35 -34.26 -25.88 3.38
C LEU A 35 -35.60 -26.61 3.41
N GLU A 36 -35.92 -27.21 4.57
CA GLU A 36 -37.31 -27.50 4.89
C GLU A 36 -38.02 -26.17 5.14
N LEU A 37 -38.74 -25.72 4.11
CA LEU A 37 -39.71 -24.62 4.16
C LEU A 37 -40.84 -24.99 5.13
N GLU A 38 -40.69 -24.61 6.39
CA GLU A 38 -41.81 -24.57 7.32
C GLU A 38 -42.65 -23.33 6.97
N LYS A 39 -43.76 -23.58 6.27
CA LYS A 39 -44.81 -22.60 6.02
C LYS A 39 -45.50 -22.30 7.35
N VAL A 40 -45.38 -21.06 7.82
CA VAL A 40 -46.32 -20.49 8.76
C VAL A 40 -46.96 -19.27 8.10
N ASP A 41 -48.19 -19.48 7.66
CA ASP A 41 -49.13 -18.44 7.25
C ASP A 41 -49.47 -17.56 8.46
N VAL A 42 -49.17 -16.26 8.42
CA VAL A 42 -49.95 -15.24 9.16
C VAL A 42 -50.00 -13.93 8.37
N GLU A 43 -51.22 -13.69 7.86
CA GLU A 43 -51.91 -12.44 7.55
C GLU A 43 -51.16 -11.12 7.37
N GLN A 44 -51.34 -10.61 6.16
CA GLN A 44 -51.22 -9.24 5.70
C GLN A 44 -52.16 -8.30 6.49
N SER A 45 -51.62 -7.25 7.12
CA SER A 45 -52.40 -6.04 7.39
C SER A 45 -51.60 -4.83 6.94
N GLU A 46 -52.11 -4.17 5.90
CA GLU A 46 -51.68 -2.86 5.45
C GLU A 46 -51.99 -1.82 6.50
N LYS A 47 -51.01 -0.94 6.82
CA LYS A 47 -51.31 0.45 7.15
C LYS A 47 -50.13 1.34 6.77
N LYS A 48 -50.37 2.21 5.79
CA LYS A 48 -49.60 3.42 5.51
C LYS A 48 -49.72 4.40 6.69
N SER A 49 -48.61 5.01 7.07
CA SER A 49 -48.55 6.42 7.46
C SER A 49 -47.11 6.93 7.37
N GLU A 50 -46.93 8.01 6.59
CA GLU A 50 -45.78 8.92 6.63
C GLU A 50 -45.64 9.56 8.02
N SER A 51 -44.40 9.73 8.49
CA SER A 51 -43.78 11.06 8.77
C SER A 51 -42.59 10.92 9.73
N GLU A 52 -41.46 11.48 9.32
CA GLU A 52 -40.42 12.18 10.09
C GLU A 52 -40.29 11.92 11.61
N ASN A 53 -39.10 11.47 12.04
CA ASN A 53 -38.14 12.34 12.73
C ASN A 53 -36.87 11.56 13.18
N GLU A 54 -35.72 12.18 12.91
CA GLU A 54 -34.44 11.92 13.58
C GLU A 54 -34.59 12.13 15.08
N ALA A 55 -34.18 11.15 15.88
CA ALA A 55 -33.79 11.38 17.27
C ALA A 55 -32.88 10.24 17.76
N ASN A 56 -31.62 10.61 18.00
CA ASN A 56 -30.68 10.11 19.00
C ASN A 56 -31.00 8.77 19.69
N LEU A 57 -30.15 7.78 19.47
CA LEU A 57 -29.91 6.71 20.44
C LEU A 57 -28.42 6.73 20.84
N GLU A 58 -28.10 7.61 21.79
CA GLU A 58 -27.06 7.33 22.78
C GLU A 58 -27.63 6.26 23.72
N GLU A 59 -27.22 5.01 23.53
CA GLU A 59 -27.52 3.98 24.52
C GLU A 59 -26.47 4.07 25.64
N VAL A 60 -26.96 4.59 26.77
CA VAL A 60 -26.28 4.63 28.07
C VAL A 60 -26.03 3.19 28.52
N ILE A 61 -24.76 2.87 28.74
CA ILE A 61 -24.30 1.64 29.40
C ILE A 61 -24.82 1.70 30.85
N SER A 62 -25.81 0.87 31.17
CA SER A 62 -26.13 0.52 32.55
C SER A 62 -25.61 -0.88 32.84
N ASP A 63 -24.65 -0.93 33.76
CA ASP A 63 -24.07 -2.15 34.30
C ASP A 63 -25.17 -3.05 34.87
N THR A 64 -25.39 -4.20 34.23
CA THR A 64 -26.00 -5.35 34.89
C THR A 64 -25.16 -6.57 34.56
N GLU A 65 -24.39 -7.02 35.55
CA GLU A 65 -23.66 -8.28 35.53
C GLU A 65 -24.62 -9.43 35.17
N ASN A 66 -24.39 -10.06 34.04
CA ASN A 66 -24.84 -11.42 33.78
C ASN A 66 -23.66 -12.21 33.21
N GLU A 67 -23.08 -13.04 34.07
CA GLU A 67 -22.16 -14.11 33.68
C GLU A 67 -22.91 -15.08 32.77
N GLU A 68 -22.72 -14.96 31.45
CA GLU A 68 -22.72 -16.04 30.45
C GLU A 68 -22.70 -15.43 29.04
N ASN A 69 -21.52 -15.06 28.54
CA ASN A 69 -21.29 -14.96 27.11
C ASN A 69 -19.81 -15.26 26.80
N LYS A 70 -19.46 -16.54 26.86
CA LYS A 70 -18.19 -17.05 26.36
C LYS A 70 -18.20 -16.95 24.83
N ASN A 71 -17.27 -16.16 24.30
CA ASN A 71 -16.86 -16.11 22.90
C ASN A 71 -17.92 -15.65 21.89
N LEU A 72 -18.38 -14.41 22.03
CA LEU A 72 -18.83 -13.66 20.85
C LEU A 72 -17.60 -13.29 20.02
N ILE A 73 -17.32 -14.09 19.00
CA ILE A 73 -16.47 -13.63 17.89
C ILE A 73 -17.28 -12.54 17.21
N VAL A 74 -16.99 -11.28 17.53
CA VAL A 74 -17.50 -10.13 16.80
C VAL A 74 -16.86 -10.19 15.42
N ILE A 75 -17.57 -10.79 14.46
CA ILE A 75 -17.27 -10.62 13.05
C ILE A 75 -17.80 -9.23 12.73
N ASP A 76 -16.93 -8.24 12.88
CA ASP A 76 -17.22 -6.87 12.50
C ASP A 76 -17.30 -6.87 10.97
N ASP A 77 -18.53 -6.88 10.46
CA ASP A 77 -18.82 -6.98 9.04
C ASP A 77 -18.02 -5.92 8.29
N ILE A 78 -17.18 -6.38 7.35
CA ILE A 78 -16.42 -5.51 6.46
C ILE A 78 -17.44 -4.61 5.77
N PRO A 79 -17.39 -3.28 5.95
CA PRO A 79 -18.42 -2.40 5.44
C PRO A 79 -18.44 -2.51 3.92
N LYS A 80 -19.66 -2.48 3.37
CA LYS A 80 -19.94 -2.66 1.95
C LYS A 80 -19.33 -1.57 1.06
N GLU A 81 -19.00 -0.43 1.65
CA GLU A 81 -18.42 0.72 0.95
C GLU A 81 -16.90 0.69 1.00
N PHE A 82 -16.27 0.95 -0.14
CA PHE A 82 -14.82 1.13 -0.22
C PHE A 82 -14.38 2.25 0.73
N ASN A 83 -13.28 2.02 1.42
CA ASN A 83 -12.66 3.01 2.27
C ASN A 83 -11.16 3.06 1.95
N ASP A 84 -10.70 4.26 1.58
CA ASP A 84 -9.33 4.52 1.12
C ASP A 84 -8.28 4.40 2.23
N TRP A 85 -8.71 4.24 3.49
CA TRP A 85 -7.87 3.81 4.61
C TRP A 85 -7.56 2.33 4.60
N TYR A 86 -8.29 1.49 3.85
CA TYR A 86 -8.01 0.06 3.87
C TYR A 86 -6.63 -0.23 3.28
N GLY A 87 -5.83 -0.94 4.07
CA GLY A 87 -4.76 -1.77 3.58
C GLY A 87 -5.25 -3.20 3.36
N ILE A 88 -4.36 -4.05 2.87
CA ILE A 88 -4.65 -5.45 2.53
C ILE A 88 -4.01 -6.45 3.47
N LEU A 89 -3.13 -6.00 4.38
CA LEU A 89 -2.32 -6.85 5.23
C LEU A 89 -3.12 -7.27 6.48
N PRO A 90 -3.43 -8.57 6.62
CA PRO A 90 -4.16 -9.07 7.78
C PRO A 90 -3.24 -9.20 9.00
N SER A 91 -3.82 -9.40 10.20
CA SER A 91 -3.09 -9.46 11.46
C SER A 91 -2.09 -10.62 11.52
N GLU A 92 -2.41 -11.74 10.88
CA GLU A 92 -1.61 -12.97 10.83
C GLU A 92 -0.30 -12.76 10.06
N GLU A 93 -0.29 -11.85 9.08
CA GLU A 93 0.90 -11.43 8.34
C GLU A 93 1.63 -10.25 9.02
N GLY A 94 1.17 -9.89 10.22
CA GLY A 94 1.66 -8.81 11.06
C GLY A 94 1.20 -7.43 10.59
N GLY A 95 -0.03 -7.34 10.08
CA GLY A 95 -0.80 -6.11 10.11
C GLY A 95 -1.22 -5.76 11.54
N LEU A 96 -1.58 -4.49 11.77
CA LEU A 96 -1.99 -3.98 13.08
C LEU A 96 -3.47 -4.24 13.41
N GLY A 97 -4.19 -4.88 12.48
CA GLY A 97 -5.56 -5.32 12.66
C GLY A 97 -6.62 -4.23 12.51
N TRP A 98 -7.87 -4.67 12.54
CA TRP A 98 -9.05 -3.85 12.27
C TRP A 98 -9.15 -2.60 13.15
N LEU A 99 -8.81 -2.76 14.43
CA LEU A 99 -8.93 -1.74 15.46
C LEU A 99 -7.68 -0.85 15.61
N MET A 100 -6.74 -0.89 14.66
CA MET A 100 -5.48 -0.13 14.70
C MET A 100 -5.68 1.35 15.07
N TRP A 101 -6.68 2.01 14.48
CA TRP A 101 -6.95 3.42 14.73
C TRP A 101 -7.80 3.65 15.98
N GLY A 102 -8.53 2.63 16.46
CA GLY A 102 -9.43 2.71 17.61
C GLY A 102 -10.38 3.91 17.54
N ASN A 103 -10.22 4.84 18.47
CA ASN A 103 -11.01 6.08 18.55
C ASN A 103 -10.30 7.31 17.96
N THR A 104 -9.22 7.11 17.21
CA THR A 104 -8.43 8.21 16.64
C THR A 104 -9.25 8.98 15.60
N ASN A 105 -9.12 10.30 15.61
CA ASN A 105 -9.76 11.19 14.66
C ASN A 105 -9.06 11.12 13.29
N SER A 106 -9.85 11.12 12.20
CA SER A 106 -9.39 11.03 10.81
C SER A 106 -8.39 12.13 10.40
N PHE A 107 -8.62 13.37 10.82
CA PHE A 107 -7.72 14.50 10.59
C PHE A 107 -6.40 14.34 11.35
N LEU A 108 -6.45 13.93 12.61
CA LEU A 108 -5.25 13.65 13.39
C LEU A 108 -4.42 12.52 12.77
N ALA A 109 -5.07 11.41 12.41
CA ALA A 109 -4.40 10.29 11.76
C ALA A 109 -3.75 10.70 10.43
N LYS A 110 -4.44 11.51 9.60
CA LYS A 110 -3.87 12.08 8.37
C LYS A 110 -2.62 12.91 8.65
N ASN A 111 -2.73 13.86 9.57
CA ASN A 111 -1.65 14.77 9.89
C ASN A 111 -0.43 14.04 10.47
N LEU A 112 -0.66 12.98 11.25
CA LEU A 112 0.42 12.14 11.75
C LEU A 112 1.15 11.46 10.58
N LEU A 113 0.42 10.88 9.62
CA LEU A 113 1.04 10.31 8.42
C LEU A 113 1.81 11.36 7.60
N GLU A 114 1.23 12.55 7.37
CA GLU A 114 1.87 13.57 6.53
C GLU A 114 3.07 14.26 7.19
N ARG A 115 3.11 14.33 8.52
CA ARG A 115 4.19 14.99 9.27
C ARG A 115 5.29 14.05 9.74
N THR A 116 5.03 12.74 9.76
CA THR A 116 6.03 11.76 10.19
C THR A 116 7.12 11.65 9.13
N ASN A 117 8.37 11.79 9.53
CA ASN A 117 9.49 11.51 8.66
C ASN A 117 9.71 9.99 8.58
N PHE A 118 9.24 9.39 7.48
CA PHE A 118 9.42 7.97 7.21
C PHE A 118 10.74 7.65 6.49
N SER A 119 11.54 8.66 6.15
CA SER A 119 12.86 8.45 5.54
C SER A 119 13.75 7.73 6.55
N THR A 120 14.11 6.49 6.23
CA THR A 120 14.91 5.65 7.10
C THR A 120 15.81 4.72 6.30
N GLN A 121 17.04 4.54 6.78
CA GLN A 121 17.95 3.51 6.27
C GLN A 121 17.81 2.20 7.07
N SER A 122 17.03 2.20 8.16
CA SER A 122 16.84 1.02 9.00
C SER A 122 15.89 0.02 8.34
N PRO A 123 16.33 -1.23 8.07
CA PRO A 123 15.46 -2.25 7.50
C PRO A 123 14.24 -2.57 8.38
N THR A 124 14.39 -2.45 9.70
CA THR A 124 13.32 -2.68 10.66
C THR A 124 12.27 -1.60 10.58
N LEU A 125 12.68 -0.33 10.53
CA LEU A 125 11.74 0.79 10.40
C LEU A 125 11.06 0.77 9.03
N PHE A 126 11.79 0.48 7.96
CA PHE A 126 11.20 0.26 6.63
C PHE A 126 10.08 -0.79 6.71
N LYS A 127 10.36 -1.98 7.25
CA LYS A 127 9.38 -3.07 7.35
C LYS A 127 8.18 -2.68 8.22
N LEU A 128 8.40 -1.96 9.32
CA LEU A 128 7.34 -1.48 10.20
C LEU A 128 6.45 -0.47 9.48
N THR A 129 7.03 0.54 8.83
CA THR A 129 6.30 1.54 8.05
C THR A 129 5.46 0.89 6.96
N SER A 130 6.04 -0.02 6.17
CA SER A 130 5.29 -0.76 5.16
C SER A 130 4.11 -1.51 5.76
N LYS A 131 4.30 -2.21 6.89
CA LYS A 131 3.23 -2.93 7.58
C LYS A 131 2.14 -2.01 8.11
N ILE A 132 2.50 -0.87 8.70
CA ILE A 132 1.55 0.14 9.18
C ILE A 132 0.65 0.61 8.02
N LEU A 133 1.24 1.01 6.89
CA LEU A 133 0.49 1.58 5.75
C LEU A 133 -0.36 0.53 5.03
N MET A 134 0.13 -0.71 5.02
CA MET A 134 -0.56 -1.85 4.41
C MET A 134 -1.55 -2.54 5.33
N SER A 135 -1.60 -2.20 6.62
CA SER A 135 -2.49 -2.84 7.59
C SER A 135 -3.94 -2.67 7.21
N ARG A 136 -4.69 -3.78 7.24
CA ARG A 136 -6.13 -3.77 7.13
C ARG A 136 -6.72 -3.21 8.42
N ALA A 137 -7.15 -1.95 8.37
CA ALA A 137 -7.71 -1.24 9.51
C ALA A 137 -9.01 -0.52 9.12
N GLN A 138 -9.95 -0.41 10.06
CA GLN A 138 -11.13 0.42 9.91
C GLN A 138 -10.72 1.88 9.70
N LYS A 139 -11.47 2.67 8.92
CA LYS A 139 -11.23 4.12 8.86
C LYS A 139 -11.28 4.71 10.28
N PRO A 140 -10.39 5.66 10.63
CA PRO A 140 -10.52 6.43 11.86
C PRO A 140 -11.85 7.20 11.89
N LYS A 141 -12.22 7.67 13.08
CA LYS A 141 -13.53 8.32 13.29
C LYS A 141 -13.55 9.72 12.69
N GLU A 142 -14.57 9.99 11.89
CA GLU A 142 -14.95 11.34 11.46
C GLU A 142 -15.71 12.01 12.61
N LYS A 143 -14.99 12.61 13.56
CA LYS A 143 -15.60 13.38 14.68
C LYS A 143 -14.97 14.75 14.75
N ASN A 144 -15.78 15.81 14.80
CA ASN A 144 -15.30 17.14 15.18
C ASN A 144 -14.98 17.11 16.68
N LEU A 145 -13.70 16.91 17.03
CA LEU A 145 -13.27 16.97 18.43
C LEU A 145 -13.06 18.44 18.82
N GLU A 146 -13.69 18.87 19.91
CA GLU A 146 -13.42 20.18 20.51
C GLU A 146 -11.92 20.32 20.79
N GLY A 147 -11.28 21.33 20.18
CA GLY A 147 -9.84 21.58 20.30
C GLY A 147 -8.96 21.07 19.15
N ILE A 148 -9.49 20.24 18.23
CA ILE A 148 -8.81 19.89 16.97
C ILE A 148 -9.49 20.66 15.84
N ASN A 149 -9.06 21.91 15.65
CA ASN A 149 -9.55 22.76 14.56
C ASN A 149 -8.85 22.38 13.25
N GLY A 150 -9.55 21.60 12.43
CA GLY A 150 -9.15 21.30 11.07
C GLY A 150 -10.28 20.58 10.36
N SER A 151 -10.64 21.06 9.17
CA SER A 151 -11.59 20.34 8.32
C SER A 151 -10.82 19.59 7.24
N LEU A 152 -11.26 18.36 6.93
CA LEU A 152 -10.90 17.66 5.71
C LEU A 152 -11.61 18.28 4.48
N ASN A 153 -11.72 19.61 4.43
CA ASN A 153 -12.43 20.38 3.38
C ASN A 153 -11.68 20.48 2.05
N ASP A 154 -10.61 19.72 1.84
CA ASP A 154 -10.07 19.57 0.49
C ASP A 154 -10.99 18.58 -0.25
N GLY A 155 -11.69 18.97 -1.30
CA GLY A 155 -12.65 18.09 -2.01
C GLY A 155 -12.02 16.91 -2.76
N SER A 156 -10.79 16.52 -2.42
CA SER A 156 -10.00 15.55 -3.14
C SER A 156 -10.38 14.12 -2.74
N GLU A 157 -10.89 13.35 -3.68
CA GLU A 157 -11.12 11.91 -3.53
C GLU A 157 -9.80 11.18 -3.15
N LEU A 158 -9.88 10.06 -2.43
CA LEU A 158 -8.76 9.15 -2.13
C LEU A 158 -7.59 9.77 -1.36
N LYS A 159 -7.85 10.71 -0.44
CA LYS A 159 -6.80 11.44 0.32
C LYS A 159 -5.82 10.52 1.02
N TYR A 160 -6.34 9.45 1.63
CA TYR A 160 -5.52 8.57 2.44
C TYR A 160 -4.70 7.63 1.58
N LEU A 161 -5.27 7.17 0.47
CA LEU A 161 -4.52 6.44 -0.54
C LEU A 161 -3.37 7.29 -1.10
N LYS A 162 -3.62 8.58 -1.42
CA LYS A 162 -2.57 9.50 -1.90
C LYS A 162 -1.43 9.62 -0.88
N ALA A 163 -1.75 9.82 0.40
CA ALA A 163 -0.75 9.89 1.46
C ALA A 163 0.05 8.57 1.59
N LYS A 164 -0.63 7.41 1.53
CA LYS A 164 0.03 6.10 1.55
C LYS A 164 0.99 5.92 0.38
N ILE A 165 0.56 6.23 -0.84
CA ILE A 165 1.39 6.11 -2.05
C ILE A 165 2.61 7.00 -1.94
N ARG A 166 2.44 8.25 -1.48
CA ARG A 166 3.56 9.16 -1.26
C ARG A 166 4.58 8.55 -0.29
N ILE A 167 4.14 8.13 0.89
CA ILE A 167 5.04 7.58 1.91
C ILE A 167 5.72 6.30 1.43
N LEU A 168 4.97 5.39 0.80
CA LEU A 168 5.53 4.17 0.22
C LEU A 168 6.53 4.47 -0.90
N SER A 169 6.29 5.52 -1.70
CA SER A 169 7.21 5.97 -2.76
C SER A 169 8.50 6.51 -2.15
N ASP A 170 8.39 7.34 -1.11
CA ASP A 170 9.52 7.93 -0.39
C ASP A 170 10.46 6.86 0.20
N ILE A 171 9.90 5.74 0.71
CA ILE A 171 10.70 4.63 1.23
C ILE A 171 11.10 3.61 0.14
N GLY A 172 10.63 3.77 -1.10
CA GLY A 172 10.96 2.88 -2.22
C GLY A 172 10.21 1.53 -2.21
N ASP A 173 9.06 1.44 -1.55
CA ASP A 173 8.24 0.23 -1.46
C ASP A 173 7.20 0.16 -2.59
N THR A 174 7.70 0.22 -3.82
CA THR A 174 6.95 0.12 -5.09
C THR A 174 6.06 -1.12 -5.16
N ALA A 175 6.50 -2.23 -4.54
CA ALA A 175 5.78 -3.50 -4.59
C ALA A 175 4.46 -3.43 -3.80
N ASN A 176 4.48 -2.85 -2.59
CA ASN A 176 3.27 -2.68 -1.80
C ASN A 176 2.33 -1.61 -2.37
N ILE A 177 2.86 -0.58 -3.05
CA ILE A 177 2.03 0.36 -3.82
C ILE A 177 1.22 -0.39 -4.88
N ASN A 178 1.87 -1.25 -5.68
CA ASN A 178 1.18 -2.02 -6.72
C ASN A 178 0.10 -2.91 -6.11
N LYS A 179 0.42 -3.64 -5.04
CA LYS A 179 -0.58 -4.47 -4.34
C LYS A 179 -1.77 -3.65 -3.83
N LEU A 180 -1.52 -2.47 -3.27
CA LEU A 180 -2.59 -1.58 -2.80
C LEU A 180 -3.49 -1.16 -3.95
N ILE A 181 -2.90 -0.73 -5.07
CA ILE A 181 -3.63 -0.32 -6.27
C ILE A 181 -4.44 -1.49 -6.85
N ASP A 182 -3.85 -2.66 -6.97
CA ASP A 182 -4.49 -3.84 -7.58
C ASP A 182 -5.75 -4.26 -6.81
N ASN A 183 -5.76 -4.08 -5.48
CA ASN A 183 -6.89 -4.43 -4.62
C ASN A 183 -7.98 -3.34 -4.50
N ILE A 184 -7.80 -2.18 -5.12
CA ILE A 184 -8.86 -1.17 -5.16
C ILE A 184 -9.98 -1.66 -6.10
N PRO A 185 -11.27 -1.60 -5.69
CA PRO A 185 -12.40 -2.02 -6.52
C PRO A 185 -12.48 -1.27 -7.84
N LEU A 186 -12.95 -1.94 -8.89
CA LEU A 186 -13.02 -1.36 -10.24
C LEU A 186 -13.97 -0.15 -10.31
N GLU A 187 -14.98 -0.13 -9.44
CA GLU A 187 -15.97 0.95 -9.32
C GLU A 187 -15.33 2.28 -8.89
N ILE A 188 -14.19 2.22 -8.21
CA ILE A 188 -13.40 3.38 -7.77
C ILE A 188 -12.33 3.77 -8.81
N LYS A 189 -11.97 2.84 -9.69
CA LYS A 189 -10.94 3.04 -10.72
C LYS A 189 -11.55 3.67 -11.97
N ASP A 190 -11.95 4.93 -11.84
CA ASP A 190 -12.40 5.74 -12.98
C ASP A 190 -11.31 5.89 -14.06
N ASP A 191 -11.67 6.49 -15.20
CA ASP A 191 -10.74 6.68 -16.33
C ASP A 191 -9.49 7.50 -15.96
N ASN A 192 -9.56 8.32 -14.90
CA ASN A 192 -8.47 9.17 -14.44
C ASN A 192 -7.61 8.53 -13.35
N PHE A 193 -8.08 7.45 -12.72
CA PHE A 193 -7.44 6.83 -11.57
C PHE A 193 -5.99 6.46 -11.87
N TYR A 194 -5.73 5.74 -12.97
CA TYR A 194 -4.36 5.34 -13.30
C TYR A 194 -3.45 6.52 -13.67
N ASN A 195 -4.02 7.58 -14.27
CA ASN A 195 -3.28 8.81 -14.55
C ASN A 195 -2.93 9.56 -13.26
N LEU A 196 -3.85 9.61 -12.29
CA LEU A 196 -3.62 10.16 -10.96
C LEU A 196 -2.48 9.41 -10.26
N ILE A 197 -2.55 8.09 -10.22
CA ILE A 197 -1.53 7.23 -9.61
C ILE A 197 -0.17 7.42 -10.28
N PHE A 198 -0.13 7.44 -11.61
CA PHE A 198 1.09 7.71 -12.37
C PHE A 198 1.70 9.06 -12.00
N ASN A 199 0.89 10.13 -11.99
CA ASN A 199 1.34 11.48 -11.66
C ASN A 199 1.86 11.59 -10.22
N LEU A 200 1.20 10.95 -9.25
CA LEU A 200 1.66 10.91 -7.86
C LEU A 200 3.05 10.27 -7.75
N ARG A 201 3.23 9.09 -8.32
CA ARG A 201 4.50 8.34 -8.24
C ARG A 201 5.64 9.04 -8.97
N ILE A 202 5.34 9.79 -10.04
CA ILE A 202 6.31 10.64 -10.73
C ILE A 202 6.70 11.83 -9.84
N SER A 203 5.72 12.52 -9.26
CA SER A 203 5.93 13.66 -8.37
C SER A 203 6.75 13.30 -7.12
N ASP A 204 6.43 12.15 -6.51
CA ASP A 204 7.09 11.64 -5.30
C ASP A 204 8.39 10.86 -5.63
N LYS A 205 8.84 10.89 -6.89
CA LYS A 205 10.10 10.31 -7.35
C LYS A 205 10.26 8.83 -6.96
N ASP A 206 9.22 8.01 -7.17
CA ASP A 206 9.28 6.56 -7.01
C ASP A 206 10.25 5.96 -8.06
N ILE A 207 11.55 5.99 -7.75
CA ILE A 207 12.61 5.63 -8.70
C ILE A 207 12.37 4.23 -9.30
N PRO A 208 12.10 3.17 -8.51
CA PRO A 208 11.88 1.85 -9.11
C PRO A 208 10.68 1.82 -10.08
N TYR A 209 9.58 2.52 -9.76
CA TYR A 209 8.44 2.63 -10.67
C TYR A 209 8.79 3.36 -11.97
N ILE A 210 9.34 4.56 -11.85
CA ILE A 210 9.70 5.42 -12.99
C ILE A 210 10.65 4.67 -13.92
N CYS A 211 11.66 4.01 -13.36
CA CYS A 211 12.62 3.23 -14.12
C CYS A 211 11.99 2.03 -14.84
N ASN A 212 10.96 1.41 -14.28
CA ASN A 212 10.24 0.32 -14.93
C ASN A 212 9.33 0.84 -16.05
N GLU A 213 8.60 1.93 -15.81
CA GLU A 213 7.69 2.52 -16.80
C GLU A 213 8.44 3.07 -18.01
N LEU A 214 9.61 3.69 -17.81
CA LEU A 214 10.46 4.11 -18.92
C LEU A 214 10.93 2.93 -19.78
N GLN A 215 11.19 1.76 -19.19
CA GLN A 215 11.62 0.59 -19.96
C GLN A 215 10.52 0.00 -20.84
N LYS A 216 9.25 0.19 -20.48
CA LYS A 216 8.10 -0.33 -21.25
C LYS A 216 7.76 0.54 -22.45
N LYS A 217 8.03 1.84 -22.39
CA LYS A 217 7.69 2.79 -23.46
C LYS A 217 8.81 2.85 -24.48
N LYS A 218 8.47 2.77 -25.77
CA LYS A 218 9.38 3.17 -26.85
C LYS A 218 9.35 4.70 -26.92
N PHE A 219 10.43 5.36 -26.57
CA PHE A 219 10.59 6.79 -26.80
C PHE A 219 11.83 7.05 -27.61
N ASP A 220 11.81 8.14 -28.39
CA ASP A 220 13.01 8.59 -29.08
C ASP A 220 13.96 9.21 -28.07
N VAL A 221 14.95 8.41 -27.68
CA VAL A 221 16.01 8.79 -26.73
C VAL A 221 16.84 9.94 -27.32
N LYS A 222 16.83 10.20 -28.63
CA LYS A 222 17.59 11.31 -29.23
C LYS A 222 16.88 12.66 -29.04
N GLU A 223 15.54 12.67 -29.08
CA GLU A 223 14.76 13.90 -29.03
C GLU A 223 14.41 14.33 -27.59
N ASP A 224 14.27 13.37 -26.66
CA ASP A 224 13.78 13.66 -25.31
C ASP A 224 14.92 13.70 -24.26
N ILE A 225 15.52 14.88 -24.11
CA ILE A 225 16.63 15.14 -23.17
C ILE A 225 16.23 14.82 -21.71
N GLU A 226 15.01 15.15 -21.28
CA GLU A 226 14.57 14.89 -19.90
C GLU A 226 14.39 13.40 -19.61
N LYS A 227 13.89 12.64 -20.59
CA LYS A 227 13.86 11.17 -20.49
C LYS A 227 15.26 10.58 -20.45
N ARG A 228 16.24 11.12 -21.21
CA ARG A 228 17.64 10.67 -21.12
C ARG A 228 18.22 10.91 -19.72
N LYS A 229 18.01 12.09 -19.14
CA LYS A 229 18.44 12.40 -17.76
C LYS A 229 17.85 11.42 -16.76
N THR A 230 16.56 11.12 -16.91
CA THR A 230 15.86 10.15 -16.05
C THR A 230 16.41 8.72 -16.24
N LEU A 231 16.69 8.30 -17.47
CA LEU A 231 17.34 7.01 -17.73
C LEU A 231 18.73 6.93 -17.09
N ILE A 232 19.53 7.99 -17.14
CA ILE A 232 20.83 8.04 -16.47
C ILE A 232 20.65 7.86 -14.97
N ALA A 233 19.69 8.56 -14.35
CA ALA A 233 19.37 8.38 -12.93
C ALA A 233 18.97 6.92 -12.62
N CYS A 234 18.19 6.27 -13.50
CA CYS A 234 17.84 4.86 -13.38
C CYS A 234 19.04 3.91 -13.47
N ILE A 235 19.99 4.18 -14.36
CA ILE A 235 21.24 3.40 -14.49
C ILE A 235 22.08 3.52 -13.21
N ILE A 236 22.15 4.73 -12.64
CA ILE A 236 22.85 5.02 -11.38
C ILE A 236 22.17 4.30 -10.21
N ALA A 237 20.84 4.36 -10.11
CA ALA A 237 20.07 3.66 -9.07
C ALA A 237 20.30 2.13 -9.11
N LYS A 238 20.51 1.58 -10.31
CA LYS A 238 20.88 0.16 -10.53
C LYS A 238 22.38 -0.12 -10.31
N ARG A 239 23.16 0.85 -9.82
CA ARG A 239 24.60 0.78 -9.55
C ARG A 239 25.45 0.41 -10.78
N LYS A 240 24.98 0.73 -11.98
CA LYS A 240 25.70 0.46 -13.25
C LYS A 240 26.55 1.66 -13.66
N TYR A 241 27.51 2.04 -12.81
CA TYR A 241 28.22 3.32 -12.92
C TYR A 241 28.99 3.50 -14.24
N SER A 242 29.62 2.47 -14.79
CA SER A 242 30.30 2.56 -16.10
C SER A 242 29.33 2.86 -17.24
N GLN A 243 28.12 2.29 -17.19
CA GLN A 243 27.07 2.61 -18.17
C GLN A 243 26.54 4.03 -17.97
N ALA A 244 26.48 4.51 -16.72
CA ALA A 244 26.08 5.88 -16.43
C ALA A 244 27.10 6.90 -16.95
N GLN A 245 28.41 6.64 -16.78
CA GLN A 245 29.47 7.48 -17.34
C GLN A 245 29.37 7.58 -18.87
N LEU A 246 29.25 6.45 -19.57
CA LEU A 246 29.06 6.46 -21.02
C LEU A 246 27.82 7.26 -21.43
N ALA A 247 26.69 7.08 -20.72
CA ALA A 247 25.46 7.80 -21.02
C ALA A 247 25.57 9.31 -20.76
N LEU A 248 26.36 9.73 -19.77
CA LEU A 248 26.68 11.14 -19.50
C LEU A 248 27.54 11.74 -20.60
N ASP A 249 28.57 11.03 -21.06
CA ASP A 249 29.44 11.51 -22.14
C ASP A 249 28.66 11.70 -23.45
N LEU A 250 27.77 10.76 -23.76
CA LEU A 250 26.84 10.89 -24.89
C LEU A 250 25.89 12.09 -24.71
N LEU A 251 25.37 12.32 -23.50
CA LEU A 251 24.48 13.45 -23.24
C LEU A 251 25.23 14.80 -23.32
N GLU A 252 26.49 14.85 -22.89
CA GLU A 252 27.34 16.03 -22.97
C GLU A 252 27.59 16.46 -24.43
N ASN A 253 27.85 15.48 -25.29
CA ASN A 253 28.04 15.71 -26.72
C ASN A 253 26.75 16.20 -27.41
N ASP A 254 25.60 15.70 -26.96
CA ASP A 254 24.32 15.93 -27.65
C ASP A 254 23.54 17.14 -27.10
N SER A 255 23.83 17.63 -25.89
CA SER A 255 23.01 18.65 -25.21
C SER A 255 23.82 19.58 -24.29
N VAL A 256 24.04 20.81 -24.75
CA VAL A 256 24.65 21.90 -23.95
C VAL A 256 23.78 22.25 -22.73
N GLU A 257 22.46 22.18 -22.85
CA GLU A 257 21.52 22.45 -21.76
C GLU A 257 21.63 21.45 -20.60
N SER A 258 22.21 20.27 -20.85
CA SER A 258 22.38 19.21 -19.85
C SER A 258 23.66 19.36 -19.01
N LEU A 259 24.54 20.31 -19.29
CA LEU A 259 25.84 20.45 -18.61
C LEU A 259 25.73 20.58 -17.08
N SER A 260 24.73 21.33 -16.60
CA SER A 260 24.48 21.48 -15.14
C SER A 260 24.10 20.15 -14.48
N PHE A 261 23.22 19.38 -15.12
CA PHE A 261 22.86 18.04 -14.68
C PHE A 261 24.08 17.11 -14.68
N ILE A 262 24.84 17.10 -15.79
CA ILE A 262 26.02 16.25 -15.95
C ILE A 262 27.06 16.53 -14.86
N LYS A 263 27.36 17.81 -14.60
CA LYS A 263 28.29 18.21 -13.55
C LYS A 263 27.84 17.74 -12.16
N THR A 264 26.55 17.89 -11.87
CA THR A 264 25.96 17.44 -10.58
C THR A 264 26.08 15.94 -10.42
N VAL A 265 25.75 15.18 -11.46
CA VAL A 265 25.82 13.72 -11.44
C VAL A 265 27.26 13.21 -11.35
N ARG A 266 28.21 13.80 -12.10
CA ARG A 266 29.64 13.43 -12.01
C ARG A 266 30.17 13.65 -10.59
N LYS A 267 29.86 14.79 -9.97
CA LYS A 267 30.22 15.05 -8.57
C LYS A 267 29.67 13.97 -7.63
N PHE A 268 28.40 13.57 -7.80
CA PHE A 268 27.80 12.50 -7.01
C PHE A 268 28.50 11.14 -7.23
N LEU A 269 28.95 10.83 -8.44
CA LEU A 269 29.64 9.58 -8.74
C LEU A 269 31.07 9.53 -8.20
N GLU A 270 31.75 10.68 -8.13
CA GLU A 270 33.10 10.82 -7.57
C GLU A 270 33.08 10.83 -6.03
N GLU A 271 32.04 11.42 -5.44
CA GLU A 271 31.82 11.53 -3.99
C GLU A 271 30.43 10.99 -3.60
N PRO A 272 30.23 9.65 -3.51
CA PRO A 272 28.91 9.06 -3.25
C PRO A 272 28.32 9.33 -1.85
N SER A 273 29.00 10.14 -1.04
CA SER A 273 28.71 10.37 0.37
C SER A 273 28.73 11.86 0.69
N ALA A 274 27.62 12.53 0.38
CA ALA A 274 27.18 13.77 1.00
C ALA A 274 25.71 13.59 1.40
#